data_AF-A0A6I7D6E5-F1
#
_entry.id   AF-A0A6I7D6E5-F1
#
_cell.length_a   1.000
_cell.length_b   1.000
_cell.length_c   1.000
_cell.angle_alpha   90.00
_cell.angle_beta   90.00
_cell.angle_gamma   90.00
#
_symmetry.space_group_name_H-M   'P 1'
#
loop_
_entity.id
_entity.type
_entity.pdbx_description
1 polymer ?
#
loop_
_entity_poly.entity_id
_entity_poly.type
_entity_poly.pdbx_seq_one_letter_code
_entity_poly.pdbx_strand_id
1 'polypeptide(L)' 'MQGTNWVKVSERLPELNRALLIIANGKLRKVTYYMDIVDCAESYRFFQVSDGSDDYELLHCVTHWMYVDSIPMPEGE' A
#
# COMPACT_ATOMS: atom_id res chain seq x y z
N MET A 1 21.31 12.88 3.80
CA MET A 1 20.28 11.90 4.21
C MET A 1 19.63 11.40 2.93
N GLN A 2 20.00 10.20 2.46
CA GLN A 2 19.39 9.60 1.28
C GLN A 2 17.92 9.34 1.64
N GLY A 3 17.03 10.16 1.07
CA GLY A 3 15.64 10.27 1.46
C GLY A 3 14.95 8.93 1.38
N THR A 4 14.30 8.56 2.47
CA THR A 4 13.53 7.34 2.62
C THR A 4 12.58 7.14 1.44
N ASN A 5 12.47 5.92 0.91
CA ASN A 5 11.71 5.55 -0.30
C ASN A 5 10.16 5.69 -0.17
N TRP A 6 9.69 6.55 0.72
CA TRP A 6 8.27 6.83 0.94
C TRP A 6 7.72 7.74 -0.15
N VAL A 7 6.61 7.31 -0.74
CA VAL A 7 5.85 8.03 -1.74
C VAL A 7 4.50 8.42 -1.14
N LYS A 8 4.07 9.67 -1.32
CA LYS A 8 2.71 10.08 -0.93
C LYS A 8 1.71 9.46 -1.89
N VAL A 9 0.63 8.89 -1.36
CA VAL A 9 -0.45 8.30 -2.18
C VAL A 9 -1.03 9.32 -3.17
N SER A 10 -1.10 10.59 -2.78
CA SER A 10 -1.59 11.69 -3.63
C SER A 10 -0.67 12.03 -4.80
N GLU A 11 0.61 11.67 -4.75
CA GLU A 11 1.57 11.91 -5.84
C GLU A 11 1.53 10.80 -6.88
N ARG A 12 1.49 9.54 -6.42
CA ARG A 12 1.49 8.37 -7.29
C ARG A 12 0.93 7.15 -6.57
N LEU A 13 0.15 6.36 -7.31
CA LEU A 13 -0.33 5.04 -6.86
C LEU A 13 0.74 3.96 -7.06
N PRO A 14 0.82 2.96 -6.17
CA PRO A 14 1.71 1.82 -6.35
C PRO A 14 1.24 0.91 -7.50
N GLU A 15 2.13 0.05 -7.97
CA GLU A 15 1.77 -1.00 -8.92
C GLU A 15 0.91 -2.08 -8.26
N LEU A 16 -0.04 -2.61 -9.03
CA LEU A 16 -0.91 -3.70 -8.58
C LEU A 16 -0.10 -4.96 -8.27
N ASN A 17 -0.59 -5.75 -7.30
CA ASN A 17 -0.05 -7.04 -6.89
C ASN A 17 1.38 -6.99 -6.34
N ARG A 18 1.82 -5.83 -5.85
CA ARG A 18 3.14 -5.67 -5.20
C ARG A 18 3.02 -5.46 -3.70
N ALA A 19 3.95 -6.07 -2.97
CA ALA A 19 4.05 -5.93 -1.53
C ALA A 19 4.58 -4.54 -1.14
N LEU A 20 3.87 -3.91 -0.21
CA LEU A 20 4.11 -2.56 0.27
C LEU A 20 4.21 -2.51 1.79
N LEU A 21 4.94 -1.51 2.27
CA LEU A 21 4.67 -0.91 3.58
C LEU A 21 3.81 0.34 3.36
N ILE A 22 2.81 0.53 4.21
CA ILE A 22 1.93 1.69 4.19
C ILE A 22 1.85 2.38 5.55
N ILE A 23 1.52 3.67 5.54
CA ILE A 23 1.09 4.42 6.73
C ILE A 23 -0.41 4.70 6.59
N ALA A 24 -1.23 4.00 7.37
CA ALA A 24 -2.68 4.18 7.43
C ALA A 24 -3.12 4.48 8.87
N ASN A 25 -3.92 5.52 9.06
CA ASN A 25 -4.40 5.95 10.39
C ASN A 25 -3.26 6.08 11.43
N GLY A 26 -2.09 6.58 11.01
CA GLY A 26 -0.91 6.73 11.86
C GLY A 26 -0.18 5.43 12.21
N LYS A 27 -0.57 4.28 11.65
CA LYS A 27 0.05 2.97 11.88
C LYS A 27 0.80 2.48 10.64
N LEU A 28 1.96 1.86 10.87
CA LEU A 28 2.71 1.13 9.84
C LEU A 28 2.08 -0.24 9.62
N ARG A 29 1.81 -0.62 8.38
CA ARG A 29 1.30 -1.94 8.01
C ARG A 29 2.02 -2.50 6.78
N LYS A 30 2.14 -3.82 6.70
CA LYS A 30 2.58 -4.54 5.49
C LYS A 30 1.33 -5.05 4.78
N VAL A 31 1.22 -4.77 3.48
CA VAL A 31 0.04 -5.07 2.66
C VAL A 31 0.46 -5.35 1.22
N THR A 32 -0.47 -5.77 0.38
CA THR A 32 -0.34 -5.80 -1.08
C THR A 32 -1.44 -4.93 -1.67
N TYR A 33 -1.09 -4.16 -2.70
CA TYR A 33 -2.04 -3.29 -3.39
C TYR A 33 -2.79 -4.06 -4.46
N TYR A 34 -4.11 -4.12 -4.34
CA TYR A 34 -4.98 -4.81 -5.27
C TYR A 34 -6.05 -3.87 -5.82
N MET A 35 -6.50 -4.16 -7.02
CA MET A 35 -7.72 -3.58 -7.57
C MET A 35 -8.79 -4.64 -7.38
N ASP A 36 -9.79 -4.34 -6.56
CA ASP A 36 -10.90 -5.23 -6.31
C ASP A 36 -12.18 -4.66 -6.94
N ILE A 37 -13.04 -5.55 -7.42
CA ILE A 37 -14.34 -5.23 -7.99
C ILE A 37 -15.38 -5.69 -6.98
N VAL A 38 -15.95 -4.74 -6.24
CA VAL A 38 -17.07 -5.03 -5.36
C VAL A 38 -18.35 -4.89 -6.16
N ASP A 39 -19.10 -5.99 -6.27
CA ASP A 39 -20.43 -5.98 -6.92
C ASP A 39 -21.44 -5.34 -5.97
N CYS A 40 -21.73 -4.06 -6.22
CA CYS A 40 -22.87 -3.35 -5.65
C CYS A 40 -23.60 -2.63 -6.80
N ALA A 41 -24.85 -2.20 -6.56
CA ALA A 41 -25.85 -1.79 -7.56
C ALA A 41 -25.36 -0.78 -8.64
N GLU A 42 -24.22 -0.13 -8.41
CA GLU A 42 -23.41 0.55 -9.40
C GLU A 42 -21.96 0.08 -9.19
N SER A 43 -21.40 -0.70 -10.11
CA SER A 43 -20.09 -1.35 -9.93
C SER A 43 -18.96 -0.33 -9.67
N TYR A 44 -18.56 -0.16 -8.42
CA TYR A 44 -17.40 0.67 -8.05
C TYR A 44 -16.14 -0.20 -8.03
N ARG A 45 -15.11 0.22 -8.77
CA ARG A 45 -13.76 -0.34 -8.64
C ARG A 45 -13.08 0.35 -7.47
N PHE A 46 -12.73 -0.39 -6.43
CA PHE A 46 -11.96 0.15 -5.32
C PHE A 46 -10.54 -0.40 -5.37
N PHE A 47 -9.59 0.50 -5.16
CA PHE A 47 -8.24 0.09 -4.86
C PHE A 47 -8.16 -0.19 -3.36
N GLN A 48 -7.80 -1.43 -3.04
CA GLN A 48 -7.68 -1.92 -1.67
C GLN A 48 -6.22 -2.25 -1.39
N VAL A 49 -5.85 -2.15 -0.12
CA VAL A 49 -4.62 -2.75 0.38
C VAL A 49 -4.98 -3.80 1.44
N SER A 50 -4.51 -5.03 1.22
CA SER A 50 -4.76 -6.17 2.11
C SER A 50 -3.48 -6.98 2.27
N ASP A 51 -3.27 -7.57 3.43
CA ASP A 51 -2.19 -8.53 3.69
C ASP A 51 -2.57 -9.98 3.33
N GLY A 52 -3.67 -10.17 2.61
CA GLY A 52 -4.25 -11.47 2.29
C GLY A 52 -5.29 -11.95 3.31
N SER A 53 -5.61 -11.12 4.31
CA SER A 53 -6.76 -11.33 5.21
C SER A 53 -8.02 -10.62 4.69
N ASP A 54 -9.16 -10.94 5.31
CA ASP A 54 -10.45 -10.26 5.08
C ASP A 54 -10.45 -8.80 5.55
N ASP A 55 -9.40 -8.35 6.26
CA ASP A 55 -9.21 -6.97 6.67
C ASP A 55 -8.53 -6.17 5.55
N TYR A 56 -9.30 -5.31 4.89
CA TYR A 56 -8.81 -4.37 3.88
C TYR A 56 -8.80 -2.94 4.43
N GLU A 57 -7.78 -2.17 4.05
CA GLU A 57 -7.77 -0.72 4.26
C GLU A 57 -8.15 -0.04 2.95
N LEU A 58 -9.04 0.96 3.05
CA LEU A 58 -9.40 1.79 1.91
C LEU A 58 -8.22 2.70 1.59
N LEU A 59 -7.87 2.82 0.30
CA LEU A 59 -6.73 3.62 -0.14
C LEU A 59 -6.76 5.07 0.36
N HIS A 60 -7.95 5.66 0.56
CA HIS A 60 -8.09 7.03 1.08
C HIS A 60 -7.62 7.19 2.53
N CYS A 61 -7.51 6.10 3.31
CA CYS A 61 -6.95 6.09 4.66
C CYS A 61 -5.41 6.02 4.66
N VAL A 62 -4.80 5.76 3.50
CA VAL A 62 -3.35 5.61 3.34
C VAL A 62 -2.72 6.94 2.96
N THR A 63 -1.70 7.36 3.71
CA THR A 63 -0.99 8.62 3.45
C THR A 63 0.27 8.43 2.62
N HIS A 64 1.04 7.38 2.93
CA HIS A 64 2.33 7.08 2.31
C HIS A 64 2.49 5.58 2.11
N TRP A 65 3.28 5.22 1.10
CA TRP A 65 3.67 3.84 0.82
C TRP A 65 5.14 3.75 0.40
N MET A 66 5.72 2.56 0.55
CA MET A 66 7.01 2.19 -0.06
C MET A 66 6.98 0.71 -0.45
N TYR A 67 7.74 0.31 -1.47
CA TYR A 67 7.90 -1.11 -1.78
C TYR A 67 8.75 -1.80 -0.71
N VAL A 68 8.37 -3.03 -0.35
CA VAL A 68 9.13 -3.83 0.63
C VAL A 68 10.56 -4.10 0.14
N ASP A 69 10.75 -4.32 -1.16
CA ASP A 69 12.08 -4.52 -1.79
C ASP A 69 12.97 -3.27 -1.78
N SER A 70 12.38 -2.10 -1.51
CA SER A 70 13.07 -0.83 -1.43
C SER A 70 13.49 -0.49 0.00
N ILE A 71 13.23 -1.36 0.98
CA ILE A 71 13.78 -1.23 2.32
C ILE A 71 15.29 -1.50 2.20
N PRO A 72 16.15 -0.52 2.56
CA PRO A 72 17.59 -0.75 2.52
C PRO A 72 17.92 -1.92 3.46
N MET A 73 18.48 -2.98 2.90
CA MET A 73 19.05 -4.05 3.70
C MET A 73 20.29 -3.51 4.40
N PRO A 74 20.52 -3.85 5.68
CA PRO A 74 21.81 -3.59 6.29
C PRO A 74 22.92 -4.24 5.44
N GLU A 75 24.05 -3.55 5.30
CA GLU A 75 25.23 -4.12 4.63
C GLU A 75 25.80 -5.25 5.53
N GLY A 76 25.53 -6.51 5.17
CA GLY A 76 26.12 -7.73 5.76
C GLY A 76 25.25 -8.43 6.83
N GLU A 77 25.34 -9.76 6.98
CA GLU A 77 26.39 -10.72 6.57
C GLU A 77 26.09 -11.53 5.29
#